data_AF-A0AA41UMN8-F1
#
_entry.id   AF-A0AA41UMN8-F1
#
_cell.length_a   1.000
_cell.length_b   1.000
_cell.length_c   1.000
_cell.angle_alpha   90.00
_cell.angle_beta   90.00
_cell.angle_gamma   90.00
#
_symmetry.space_group_name_H-M   'P 1'
#
loop_
_entity.id
_entity.type
_entity.pdbx_description
1 polymer ?
#
loop_
_entity_poly.entity_id
_entity_poly.type
_entity_poly.pdbx_seq_one_letter_code
_entity_poly.pdbx_strand_id
1 'polypeptide(L)'
;MGTLIGATLRVLDISESTDNSDASGRNTVLAVLTAVAGMELEVARDRIRESVFKRRSSSTRRGGRRKTFTEHQIRNALQLIESGEPPSQVARHLGMSRTTLYRRINDIQP
;
A
#
# COMPACT_ATOMS: atom_id res chain seq x y z
N MET A 1 -6.34 15.05 -24.71
CA MET A 1 -6.83 16.06 -23.77
C MET A 1 -8.21 15.63 -23.32
N GLY A 2 -8.32 14.90 -22.21
CA GLY A 2 -9.59 14.35 -21.73
C GLY A 2 -10.30 15.37 -20.83
N THR A 3 -11.41 15.90 -21.30
CA THR A 3 -12.29 16.81 -20.54
C THR A 3 -12.97 16.01 -19.42
N LEU A 4 -12.66 16.34 -18.16
CA LEU A 4 -13.48 15.90 -17.04
C LEU A 4 -14.84 16.59 -17.15
N ILE A 5 -15.89 15.83 -17.48
CA ILE A 5 -17.27 16.32 -17.45
C ILE A 5 -17.65 16.45 -15.97
N GLY A 6 -17.67 17.68 -15.46
CA GLY A 6 -18.12 17.97 -14.11
C GLY A 6 -19.60 17.61 -13.95
N ALA A 7 -19.94 16.90 -12.89
CA ALA A 7 -21.32 16.68 -12.48
C ALA A 7 -21.78 17.82 -11.55
N THR A 8 -23.02 18.28 -11.71
CA THR A 8 -23.65 19.23 -10.80
C THR A 8 -24.25 18.47 -9.60
N LEU A 9 -23.79 18.78 -8.39
CA LEU A 9 -24.30 18.21 -7.15
C LEU A 9 -25.42 19.10 -6.60
N ARG A 10 -26.63 18.57 -6.48
CA ARG A 10 -27.75 19.24 -5.79
C ARG A 10 -28.16 18.40 -4.61
N VAL A 11 -28.01 18.94 -3.40
CA VAL A 11 -28.48 18.30 -2.19
C VAL A 11 -29.97 18.62 -2.03
N LEU A 12 -30.82 17.60 -2.15
CA LEU A 12 -32.28 17.74 -2.16
C LEU A 12 -32.88 17.77 -0.76
N ASP A 13 -32.26 17.10 0.20
CA ASP A 13 -32.69 17.12 1.58
C ASP A 13 -31.52 16.78 2.52
N ILE A 14 -31.36 17.56 3.60
CA ILE A 14 -30.47 17.28 4.72
C ILE A 14 -31.32 17.47 5.97
N SER A 15 -32.18 16.50 6.27
CA SER A 15 -33.07 16.38 7.45
C SER A 15 -34.21 17.41 7.59
N GLU A 16 -35.44 16.90 7.73
CA GLU A 16 -36.70 17.64 7.95
C GLU A 16 -36.73 18.54 9.21
N SER A 17 -35.81 18.37 10.16
CA SER A 17 -35.87 19.04 11.48
C SER A 17 -35.02 20.29 11.62
N THR A 18 -34.27 20.67 10.59
CA THR A 18 -33.41 21.87 10.61
C THR A 18 -33.90 22.81 9.52
N ASP A 19 -34.31 24.03 9.90
CA ASP A 19 -34.78 25.05 8.96
C ASP A 19 -33.60 25.59 8.12
N ASN A 20 -33.17 24.75 7.16
CA ASN A 20 -32.10 25.01 6.22
C ASN A 20 -32.70 25.26 4.83
N SER A 21 -33.93 25.78 4.80
CA SER A 21 -34.73 25.97 3.60
C SER A 21 -34.08 26.95 2.61
N ASP A 22 -33.28 27.91 3.10
CA ASP A 22 -32.52 28.85 2.28
C ASP A 22 -31.13 28.33 1.83
N ALA A 23 -30.63 28.85 0.70
CA ALA A 23 -29.35 28.46 0.11
C ALA A 23 -28.17 28.63 1.08
N SER A 24 -28.20 29.64 1.94
CA SER A 24 -27.15 29.85 2.95
C SER A 24 -27.10 28.71 3.98
N GLY A 25 -28.25 28.29 4.52
CA GLY A 25 -28.34 27.20 5.51
C GLY A 25 -27.96 25.82 4.95
N ARG A 26 -28.32 25.53 3.69
CA ARG A 26 -27.88 24.28 3.03
C ARG A 26 -26.36 24.22 2.86
N ASN A 27 -25.75 25.35 2.50
CA ASN A 27 -24.32 25.42 2.25
C ASN A 27 -23.50 25.29 3.55
N THR A 28 -23.98 25.85 4.67
CA THR A 28 -23.31 25.70 5.97
C THR A 28 -23.34 24.26 6.46
N VAL A 29 -24.49 23.58 6.38
CA VAL A 29 -24.57 22.16 6.77
C VAL A 29 -23.72 21.27 5.87
N LEU A 30 -23.71 21.53 4.56
CA LEU A 30 -22.81 20.83 3.65
C LEU A 30 -21.33 21.06 4.01
N ALA A 31 -20.96 22.30 4.35
CA ALA A 31 -19.60 22.63 4.76
C ALA A 31 -19.21 21.93 6.06
N VAL A 32 -20.10 21.88 7.05
CA VAL A 32 -19.89 21.14 8.31
C VAL A 32 -19.73 19.66 8.05
N LEU A 33 -20.62 19.04 7.27
CA LEU A 33 -20.53 17.62 6.92
C LEU A 33 -19.23 17.31 6.16
N THR A 34 -18.81 18.20 5.27
CA THR A 34 -17.53 18.07 4.55
C THR A 34 -16.34 18.15 5.50
N ALA A 35 -16.37 19.09 6.45
CA ALA A 35 -15.32 19.23 7.46
C ALA A 35 -15.24 17.99 8.37
N VAL A 36 -16.39 17.48 8.83
CA VAL A 36 -16.46 16.25 9.65
C VAL A 36 -15.95 15.05 8.86
N ALA A 37 -16.39 14.86 7.61
CA ALA A 37 -15.91 13.77 6.76
C ALA A 37 -14.39 13.82 6.54
N GLY A 38 -13.83 15.03 6.36
CA GLY A 38 -12.39 15.24 6.27
C GLY A 38 -11.65 14.84 7.55
N MET A 39 -12.15 15.28 8.71
CA MET A 39 -11.59 14.95 10.02
C MET A 39 -11.60 13.43 10.28
N GLU A 40 -12.73 12.76 10.04
CA GLU A 40 -12.86 11.31 10.23
C GLU A 40 -11.90 10.52 9.33
N LEU A 41 -11.71 10.98 8.09
CA LEU A 41 -10.75 10.39 7.16
C LEU A 41 -9.31 10.52 7.66
N GLU A 42 -8.94 11.66 8.24
CA GLU A 42 -7.61 11.86 8.84
C GLU A 42 -7.40 10.94 10.05
N VAL A 43 -8.36 10.86 10.96
CA VAL A 43 -8.32 9.96 12.12
C VAL A 43 -8.16 8.50 11.69
N ALA A 44 -8.90 8.07 10.66
CA ALA A 44 -8.79 6.71 10.13
C ALA A 44 -7.40 6.45 9.52
N ARG A 45 -6.87 7.41 8.76
CA ARG A 45 -5.53 7.31 8.16
C ARG A 45 -4.44 7.22 9.23
N ASP A 46 -4.54 8.00 10.29
CA ASP A 46 -3.57 8.00 11.39
C ASP A 46 -3.56 6.66 12.12
N ARG A 47 -4.74 6.10 12.41
CA ARG A 47 -4.86 4.76 12.99
C ARG A 47 -4.22 3.69 12.10
N ILE A 48 -4.40 3.77 10.77
CA ILE A 48 -3.79 2.82 9.83
C ILE A 48 -2.27 2.97 9.83
N ARG A 49 -1.76 4.21 9.78
CA ARG A 49 -0.32 4.51 9.82
C ARG A 49 0.31 3.95 11.09
N GLU A 50 -0.29 4.22 12.25
CA GLU A 50 0.19 3.72 13.54
C GLU A 50 0.17 2.20 13.59
N SER A 51 -0.91 1.58 13.12
CA SER A 51 -1.03 0.12 13.06
C SER A 51 0.02 -0.52 12.15
N VAL A 52 0.30 0.08 10.99
CA VAL A 52 1.34 -0.36 10.06
C VAL A 52 2.73 -0.16 10.66
N PHE A 53 2.98 0.98 11.31
CA PHE A 53 4.24 1.26 11.99
C PHE A 53 4.53 0.21 13.06
N LYS A 54 3.59 -0.04 13.99
CA LYS A 54 3.73 -1.09 15.01
C LYS A 54 4.05 -2.46 14.41
N ARG A 55 3.34 -2.88 13.36
CA ARG A 55 3.60 -4.17 12.67
C ARG A 55 4.96 -4.25 11.99
N ARG A 56 5.45 -3.13 11.43
CA ARG A 56 6.77 -3.05 10.80
C ARG A 56 7.88 -3.11 11.84
N SER A 57 7.70 -2.44 12.98
CA SER A 57 8.66 -2.43 14.09
C SER A 57 8.75 -3.79 14.80
N SER A 58 7.66 -4.55 14.87
CA SER A 58 7.61 -5.87 15.52
C SER A 58 8.21 -7.03 14.68
N SER A 59 9.11 -6.72 13.73
CA SER A 59 9.91 -7.60 12.84
C SER A 59 9.18 -8.63 11.95
N THR A 60 7.95 -9.00 12.28
CA THR A 60 7.21 -10.14 11.70
C THR A 60 6.56 -9.80 10.35
N ARG A 61 6.23 -8.52 10.09
CA ARG A 61 5.63 -8.09 8.81
C ARG A 61 6.10 -6.69 8.38
N ARG A 62 7.13 -6.64 7.53
CA ARG A 62 7.64 -5.39 6.92
C ARG A 62 6.68 -4.78 5.87
N GLY A 63 5.63 -5.50 5.48
CA GLY A 63 4.74 -5.13 4.37
C GLY A 63 5.30 -5.50 3.00
N GLY A 64 4.58 -5.16 1.93
CA GLY A 64 4.96 -5.49 0.55
C GLY A 64 4.69 -6.95 0.16
N ARG A 65 5.14 -7.32 -1.05
CA ARG A 65 5.00 -8.69 -1.57
C ARG A 65 5.82 -9.65 -0.71
N ARG A 66 5.19 -10.76 -0.28
CA ARG A 66 5.90 -11.82 0.45
C ARG A 66 7.06 -12.35 -0.39
N LYS A 67 8.23 -12.51 0.22
CA LYS A 67 9.40 -13.14 -0.42
C LYS A 67 9.03 -14.60 -0.73
N THR A 68 9.06 -14.98 -2.00
CA THR A 68 8.78 -16.37 -2.45
C THR A 68 9.92 -17.33 -2.08
N PHE A 69 11.17 -16.85 -2.12
CA PHE A 69 12.35 -17.64 -1.80
C PHE A 69 12.90 -17.29 -0.42
N THR A 70 13.26 -18.32 0.35
CA THR A 70 13.86 -18.20 1.68
C THR A 70 15.34 -17.84 1.58
N GLU A 71 15.91 -17.27 2.63
CA GLU A 71 17.35 -16.94 2.66
C GLU A 71 18.24 -18.19 2.57
N HIS A 72 17.79 -19.30 3.16
CA HIS A 72 18.48 -20.58 3.05
C HIS A 72 18.59 -21.06 1.61
N GLN A 73 17.51 -20.95 0.82
CA GLN A 73 17.55 -21.33 -0.60
C GLN A 73 18.56 -20.50 -1.37
N ILE A 74 18.67 -19.20 -1.07
CA ILE A 74 19.64 -18.32 -1.73
C ILE A 74 21.09 -18.64 -1.30
N ARG A 75 21.33 -18.94 -0.02
CA ARG A 75 22.66 -19.37 0.46
C ARG A 75 23.11 -20.68 -0.18
N ASN A 76 22.21 -21.65 -0.29
CA ASN A 76 22.51 -22.91 -0.99
C ASN A 76 22.81 -22.67 -2.48
N ALA A 77 22.01 -21.82 -3.15
CA ALA A 77 22.25 -21.43 -4.53
C ALA A 77 23.63 -20.79 -4.73
N LEU A 78 24.07 -19.96 -3.79
CA LEU A 78 25.40 -19.34 -3.80
C LEU A 78 26.49 -20.40 -3.67
N GLN A 79 26.36 -21.33 -2.72
CA GLN A 79 27.32 -22.43 -2.54
C GLN A 79 27.45 -23.30 -3.79
N LEU A 80 26.34 -23.58 -4.48
CA LEU A 80 26.37 -24.30 -5.76
C LEU A 80 27.19 -23.53 -6.81
N ILE A 81 26.94 -22.22 -6.95
CA ILE A 81 27.70 -21.37 -7.88
C ILE A 81 29.20 -21.35 -7.52
N GLU A 82 29.54 -21.23 -6.24
CA GLU A 82 30.93 -21.26 -5.76
C GLU A 82 31.61 -22.61 -6.00
N SER A 83 30.84 -23.71 -5.96
CA SER A 83 31.32 -25.06 -6.32
C SER A 83 31.50 -25.28 -7.83
N GLY A 84 31.19 -24.27 -8.66
CA GLY A 84 31.42 -24.29 -10.11
C GLY A 84 30.17 -24.55 -10.96
N GLU A 85 28.98 -24.66 -10.36
CA GLU A 85 27.73 -24.80 -11.14
C GLU A 85 27.38 -23.51 -11.90
N PRO A 86 26.93 -23.60 -13.16
CA PRO A 86 26.59 -22.43 -13.95
C PRO A 86 25.37 -21.70 -13.37
N PRO A 87 25.44 -20.38 -13.08
CA PRO A 87 24.36 -19.63 -12.44
C PRO A 87 23.02 -19.66 -13.17
N SER A 88 23.03 -19.88 -14.49
CA SER A 88 21.84 -20.03 -15.30
C SER A 88 21.07 -21.33 -15.01
N GLN A 89 21.77 -22.45 -14.76
CA GLN A 89 21.12 -23.70 -14.38
C GLN A 89 20.57 -23.60 -12.96
N VAL A 90 21.36 -23.09 -12.02
CA VAL A 90 20.95 -22.88 -10.62
C VAL A 90 19.68 -22.02 -10.53
N ALA A 91 19.63 -20.91 -11.28
CA ALA A 91 18.44 -20.05 -11.34
C ALA A 91 17.22 -20.78 -11.92
N ARG A 92 17.40 -21.57 -12.98
CA ARG A 92 16.34 -22.36 -13.61
C ARG A 92 15.81 -23.45 -12.69
N HIS A 93 16.68 -24.14 -11.95
CA HIS A 93 16.29 -25.16 -10.96
C HIS A 93 15.44 -24.56 -9.84
N LEU A 94 15.74 -23.33 -9.42
CA LEU A 94 14.96 -22.60 -8.42
C LEU A 94 13.70 -21.93 -9.01
N GLY A 95 13.50 -21.98 -10.33
CA GLY A 95 12.37 -21.31 -10.99
C GLY A 95 12.43 -19.78 -10.92
N MET A 96 13.62 -19.19 -10.88
CA MET A 96 13.81 -17.74 -10.87
C MET A 96 14.71 -17.24 -12.02
N SER A 97 14.61 -15.95 -12.33
CA SER A 97 15.54 -15.32 -13.28
C SER A 97 16.92 -15.13 -12.66
N ARG A 98 17.98 -15.13 -13.49
CA ARG A 98 19.35 -14.77 -13.06
C ARG A 98 19.40 -13.41 -12.36
N THR A 99 18.64 -12.45 -12.86
CA THR A 99 18.52 -11.10 -12.26
C THR A 99 17.93 -11.15 -10.86
N THR A 100 16.94 -12.00 -10.62
CA THR A 100 16.36 -12.19 -9.28
C THR A 100 17.33 -12.91 -8.36
N LEU A 101 18.06 -13.91 -8.87
CA LEU A 101 19.06 -14.64 -8.09
C LEU A 101 20.16 -13.71 -7.58
N TYR A 102 20.83 -12.95 -8.46
CA TYR A 102 21.90 -12.04 -8.05
C TYR A 102 21.43 -10.90 -7.16
N ARG A 103 20.27 -10.30 -7.44
CA ARG A 103 19.68 -9.30 -6.54
C ARG A 103 19.50 -9.87 -5.14
N ARG A 104 19.02 -11.11 -5.04
CA ARG A 104 18.80 -11.77 -3.74
C ARG A 104 20.09 -12.18 -3.03
N ILE A 105 21.14 -12.53 -3.77
CA ILE A 105 22.46 -12.79 -3.20
C ILE A 105 23.00 -11.49 -2.59
N ASN A 106 22.96 -10.39 -3.33
CA ASN A 106 23.38 -9.06 -2.87
C ASN A 106 22.55 -8.53 -1.70
N ASP A 107 21.26 -8.86 -1.62
CA ASP A 107 20.40 -8.48 -0.49
C ASP A 107 20.78 -9.21 0.82
N ILE A 108 21.44 -10.37 0.75
CA ILE A 108 21.76 -11.24 1.90
C ILE A 108 23.23 -11.14 2.30
N GLN A 109 24.12 -10.88 1.34
CA GLN A 109 25.55 -10.64 1.54
C GLN A 109 25.79 -9.13 1.30
N PRO A 110 25.81 -8.30 2.35
CA PRO A 110 26.09 -6.87 2.21
C PRO A 110 27.53 -6.60 1.75
#